data_AF-A0A192A842-F1
#
_entry.id   AF-A0A192A842-F1
#
_cell.length_a   1.000
_cell.length_b   1.000
_cell.length_c   1.000
_cell.angle_alpha   90.00
_cell.angle_beta   90.00
_cell.angle_gamma   90.00
#
_symmetry.space_group_name_H-M   'P 1'
#
loop_
_entity.id
_entity.type
_entity.pdbx_description
1 polymer ?
#
loop_
_entity_poly.entity_id
_entity_poly.type
_entity_poly.pdbx_seq_one_letter_code
_entity_poly.pdbx_strand_id
1 'polypeptide(L)'
;MPTSTVWVKPLVFLTHRDVTVYHAYEDDDFDQGACRYSYTTHSTTDEEHFDVRYLEVPSVALLENHPPFLAADCNPAFATATDAQKAEWQQQWQEWRKEGGAEDQAIVAIIKEGIDLGLISPPEVE
;
A
#
# COMPACT_ATOMS: atom_id res chain seq x y z
N MET A 1 -28.87 11.71 2.54
CA MET A 1 -28.89 10.29 2.99
C MET A 1 -28.17 10.25 4.34
N PRO A 2 -28.62 9.48 5.35
CA PRO A 2 -27.80 9.30 6.54
C PRO A 2 -26.68 8.31 6.17
N THR A 3 -25.44 8.79 6.09
CA THR A 3 -24.26 7.93 6.05
C THR A 3 -24.16 7.25 7.40
N SER A 4 -24.45 5.95 7.45
CA SER A 4 -24.28 5.16 8.67
C SER A 4 -22.80 4.81 8.77
N THR A 5 -22.03 5.54 9.56
CA THR A 5 -20.65 5.20 9.91
C THR A 5 -20.69 4.01 10.86
N VAL A 6 -20.80 2.79 10.32
CA VAL A 6 -20.62 1.57 11.10
C VAL A 6 -19.11 1.40 11.24
N TRP A 7 -18.58 1.62 12.43
CA TRP A 7 -17.18 1.37 12.71
C TRP A 7 -16.85 -0.11 12.48
N VAL A 8 -15.92 -0.41 11.57
CA VAL A 8 -15.46 -1.76 11.24
C VAL A 8 -14.04 -1.94 11.73
N LYS A 9 -13.75 -3.08 12.35
CA LYS A 9 -12.40 -3.41 12.81
C LYS A 9 -11.46 -3.53 11.61
N PRO A 10 -10.36 -2.76 11.55
CA PRO A 10 -9.46 -2.76 10.41
C PRO A 10 -8.72 -4.10 10.26
N LEU A 11 -8.47 -4.50 9.02
CA LEU A 11 -7.83 -5.78 8.70
C LEU A 11 -6.34 -5.69 9.02
N VAL A 12 -5.84 -6.66 9.80
CA VAL A 12 -4.41 -6.77 10.10
C VAL A 12 -3.66 -7.03 8.79
N PHE A 13 -2.69 -6.16 8.48
CA PHE A 13 -1.78 -6.35 7.37
C PHE A 13 -0.55 -7.16 7.80
N LEU A 14 0.15 -6.73 8.86
CA LEU A 14 1.27 -7.47 9.42
C LEU A 14 1.53 -7.11 10.89
N THR A 15 2.20 -8.01 11.60
CA THR A 15 2.78 -7.74 12.93
C THR A 15 4.30 -7.96 12.87
N HIS A 16 5.08 -6.99 13.38
CA HIS A 16 6.54 -7.06 13.45
C HIS A 16 7.06 -6.30 14.67
N ARG A 17 7.95 -6.92 15.46
CA ARG A 17 8.48 -6.38 16.73
C ARG A 17 7.41 -5.74 17.64
N ASP A 18 6.33 -6.48 17.89
CA ASP A 18 5.19 -6.08 18.73
C ASP A 18 4.35 -4.89 18.19
N VAL A 19 4.67 -4.37 17.00
CA VAL A 19 3.83 -3.39 16.29
C VAL A 19 2.92 -4.14 15.33
N THR A 20 1.61 -3.93 15.47
CA THR A 20 0.61 -4.44 14.52
C THR A 20 0.17 -3.30 13.61
N VAL A 21 0.25 -3.54 12.31
CA VAL A 21 -0.14 -2.59 11.27
C VAL A 21 -1.39 -3.11 10.57
N TYR A 22 -2.36 -2.23 10.37
CA TYR A 22 -3.65 -2.48 9.77
C TYR A 22 -3.80 -1.70 8.47
N HIS A 23 -4.67 -2.17 7.58
CA HIS A 23 -5.08 -1.41 6.41
C HIS A 23 -5.93 -0.19 6.81
N ALA A 24 -5.64 0.96 6.23
CA ALA A 24 -6.58 2.08 6.18
C ALA A 24 -7.56 1.88 5.00
N TYR A 25 -8.79 2.35 5.15
CA TYR A 25 -9.83 2.26 4.12
C TYR A 25 -10.20 3.66 3.64
N GLU A 26 -10.61 3.77 2.37
CA GLU A 26 -11.07 5.05 1.83
C GLU A 26 -12.43 5.42 2.45
N ASP A 27 -12.55 6.63 3.00
CA ASP A 27 -13.78 7.14 3.65
C ASP A 27 -14.37 6.20 4.73
N ASP A 28 -13.53 5.46 5.48
CA ASP A 28 -13.97 4.42 6.43
C ASP A 28 -14.84 3.30 5.79
N ASP A 29 -14.85 3.19 4.46
CA ASP A 29 -15.77 2.36 3.70
C ASP A 29 -15.08 1.11 3.15
N PHE A 30 -15.41 -0.04 3.72
CA PHE A 30 -14.91 -1.33 3.25
C PHE A 30 -15.32 -1.63 1.79
N ASP A 31 -16.47 -1.12 1.34
CA ASP A 31 -16.96 -1.34 -0.03
C ASP A 31 -16.15 -0.53 -1.06
N GLN A 32 -15.46 0.53 -0.64
CA GLN A 32 -14.51 1.30 -1.45
C GLN A 32 -13.11 0.67 -1.47
N GLY A 33 -12.83 -0.19 -0.48
CA GLY A 33 -11.64 -1.04 -0.41
C GLY A 33 -10.48 -0.40 0.36
N ALA A 34 -9.46 -1.21 0.63
CA ALA A 34 -8.28 -0.76 1.36
C ALA A 34 -7.45 0.22 0.51
N CYS A 35 -7.03 1.33 1.12
CA CYS A 35 -6.05 2.22 0.53
C CYS A 35 -4.72 1.49 0.42
N ARG A 36 -4.28 1.21 -0.82
CA ARG A 36 -3.14 0.33 -1.09
C ARG A 36 -1.82 0.75 -0.43
N TYR A 37 -1.59 2.04 -0.20
CA TYR A 37 -0.36 2.54 0.40
C TYR A 37 -0.56 3.16 1.79
N SER A 38 -1.79 3.20 2.30
CA SER A 38 -2.12 3.84 3.58
C SER A 38 -2.39 2.80 4.65
N TYR A 39 -1.75 2.97 5.81
CA TYR A 39 -1.79 2.03 6.91
C TYR A 39 -1.89 2.74 8.25
N THR A 40 -2.36 2.04 9.27
CA THR A 40 -2.43 2.55 10.64
C THR A 40 -1.93 1.52 11.63
N THR A 41 -1.43 1.96 12.78
CA THR A 41 -1.13 1.09 13.94
C THR A 41 -2.28 1.05 14.95
N HIS A 42 -3.35 1.81 14.70
CA HIS A 42 -4.53 1.88 15.55
C HIS A 42 -5.53 0.81 15.15
N SER A 43 -6.01 0.05 16.14
CA SER A 43 -7.01 -1.00 15.92
C SER A 43 -8.45 -0.51 16.01
N THR A 44 -8.63 0.75 16.43
CA THR A 44 -9.92 1.36 16.82
C THR A 44 -10.27 2.64 16.05
N THR A 45 -9.36 3.17 15.25
CA THR A 45 -9.53 4.41 14.46
C THR A 45 -8.56 4.37 13.28
N ASP A 46 -8.89 5.05 12.19
CA ASP A 46 -8.01 5.27 11.04
C ASP A 46 -7.60 6.75 10.89
N GLU A 47 -7.98 7.61 11.85
CA GLU A 47 -7.64 9.05 11.86
C GLU A 47 -6.13 9.28 11.78
N GLU A 48 -5.35 8.40 12.40
CA GLU A 48 -3.89 8.39 12.36
C GLU A 48 -3.40 7.27 11.44
N HIS A 49 -3.26 7.60 10.16
CA HIS A 49 -2.65 6.74 9.15
C HIS A 49 -1.41 7.38 8.53
N PHE A 50 -0.56 6.52 7.98
CA PHE A 50 0.65 6.92 7.27
C PHE A 50 0.70 6.26 5.89
N ASP A 51 1.23 7.00 4.92
CA ASP A 51 1.51 6.47 3.59
C ASP A 51 2.93 5.91 3.55
N VAL A 52 3.08 4.63 3.18
CA VAL A 52 4.39 3.97 3.14
C VAL A 52 5.37 4.62 2.17
N ARG A 53 4.86 5.34 1.15
CA ARG A 53 5.70 6.05 0.16
C ARG A 53 6.38 7.28 0.74
N TYR A 54 5.88 7.81 1.84
CA TYR A 54 6.45 8.99 2.51
C TYR A 54 7.34 8.63 3.71
N LEU A 55 7.52 7.35 4.01
CA LEU A 55 8.47 6.92 5.03
C LEU A 55 9.90 7.16 4.55
N GLU A 56 10.72 7.80 5.39
CA GLU A 56 12.13 8.09 5.08
C GLU A 56 13.01 6.84 5.27
N VAL A 57 12.70 5.76 4.55
CA VAL A 57 13.44 4.50 4.57
C VAL A 57 13.96 4.10 3.19
N PRO A 58 15.17 3.52 3.08
CA PRO A 58 15.72 3.03 1.83
C PRO A 58 14.80 2.07 1.05
N SER A 59 14.05 1.22 1.76
CA SER A 59 13.15 0.25 1.11
C SER A 59 12.04 0.89 0.28
N VAL A 60 11.74 2.19 0.42
CA VAL A 60 10.77 2.88 -0.46
C VAL A 60 11.18 2.77 -1.92
N ALA A 61 12.48 2.76 -2.21
CA ALA A 61 13.00 2.58 -3.57
C ALA A 61 12.61 1.23 -4.21
N LEU A 62 12.16 0.23 -3.43
CA LEU A 62 11.66 -1.03 -3.98
C LEU A 62 10.37 -0.84 -4.78
N LEU A 63 9.56 0.18 -4.45
CA LEU A 63 8.35 0.50 -5.21
C LEU A 63 8.67 1.04 -6.61
N GLU A 64 9.84 1.63 -6.81
CA GLU A 64 10.31 2.13 -8.11
C GLU A 64 10.68 0.99 -9.08
N ASN A 65 10.79 -0.26 -8.61
CA ASN A 65 11.02 -1.43 -9.47
C ASN A 65 9.74 -1.94 -10.15
N HIS A 66 8.69 -1.12 -10.17
CA HIS A 66 7.41 -1.46 -10.77
C HIS A 66 7.55 -1.66 -12.30
N PRO A 67 6.63 -2.41 -12.93
CA PRO A 67 6.59 -2.54 -14.39
C PRO A 67 6.32 -1.19 -15.09
N PRO A 68 6.66 -1.03 -16.38
CA PRO A 68 6.42 0.22 -17.10
C PRO A 68 4.95 0.65 -17.08
N PHE A 69 4.66 1.94 -16.90
CA PHE A 69 3.29 2.44 -16.85
C PHE A 69 2.51 2.13 -18.14
N LEU A 70 1.21 1.82 -17.97
CA LEU A 70 0.28 1.47 -19.05
C LEU A 70 -0.45 2.70 -19.61
N ALA A 71 0.24 3.84 -19.65
CA ALA A 71 -0.35 5.10 -20.08
C ALA A 71 0.73 5.94 -20.79
N ALA A 72 0.34 6.59 -21.90
CA ALA A 72 1.27 7.28 -22.79
C ALA A 72 1.85 8.58 -22.20
N ASP A 73 1.11 9.20 -21.29
CA ASP A 73 1.51 10.38 -20.52
C ASP A 73 2.64 10.06 -19.53
N CYS A 74 2.55 8.93 -18.84
CA CYS A 74 3.55 8.49 -17.86
C CYS A 74 4.66 7.62 -18.47
N ASN A 75 4.43 7.03 -19.64
CA ASN A 75 5.38 6.20 -20.36
C ASN A 75 5.25 6.43 -21.88
N PRO A 76 6.06 7.31 -22.48
CA PRO A 76 6.01 7.59 -23.92
C PRO A 76 6.21 6.34 -24.80
N ALA A 77 6.96 5.34 -24.31
CA ALA A 77 7.15 4.07 -25.03
C ALA A 77 5.84 3.28 -25.15
N PHE A 78 4.86 3.53 -24.28
CA PHE A 78 3.53 2.93 -24.37
C PHE A 78 2.73 3.41 -25.58
N ALA A 79 2.91 4.67 -25.99
CA ALA A 79 2.22 5.22 -27.15
C ALA A 79 2.59 4.47 -28.45
N THR A 80 3.85 4.08 -28.58
CA THR A 80 4.40 3.42 -29.77
C THR A 80 4.56 1.91 -29.64
N ALA A 81 4.22 1.34 -28.48
CA ALA A 81 4.33 -0.09 -28.23
C ALA A 81 3.38 -0.91 -29.11
N THR A 82 3.84 -2.09 -29.52
CA THR A 82 3.00 -3.10 -30.17
C THR A 82 1.98 -3.68 -29.19
N ASP A 83 0.89 -4.28 -29.71
CA ASP A 83 -0.11 -4.93 -28.86
C ASP A 83 0.48 -6.04 -28.00
N ALA A 84 1.47 -6.77 -28.52
CA ALA A 84 2.19 -7.79 -27.76
C ALA A 84 2.95 -7.21 -26.56
N GLN A 85 3.65 -6.08 -26.74
CA GLN A 85 4.36 -5.40 -25.65
C GLN A 85 3.40 -4.83 -24.61
N LYS A 86 2.27 -4.26 -25.05
CA LYS A 86 1.23 -3.76 -24.14
C LYS A 86 0.64 -4.90 -23.30
N ALA A 87 0.37 -6.05 -23.92
CA ALA A 87 -0.12 -7.25 -23.23
C ALA A 87 0.91 -7.79 -22.23
N GLU A 88 2.19 -7.79 -22.59
CA GLU A 88 3.28 -8.19 -21.67
C GLU A 88 3.34 -7.29 -20.44
N TRP A 89 3.33 -5.96 -20.62
CA TRP A 89 3.33 -5.04 -19.47
C TRP A 89 2.08 -5.16 -18.62
N GLN A 90 0.91 -5.41 -19.23
CA GLN A 90 -0.32 -5.69 -18.49
C GLN A 90 -0.17 -6.93 -17.60
N GLN A 91 0.42 -8.00 -18.13
CA GLN A 91 0.68 -9.21 -17.35
C GLN A 91 1.68 -8.96 -16.22
N GLN A 92 2.75 -8.22 -16.48
CA GLN A 92 3.73 -7.83 -15.44
C GLN A 92 3.06 -7.02 -14.32
N TRP A 93 2.17 -6.09 -14.65
CA TRP A 93 1.39 -5.35 -13.64
C TRP A 93 0.44 -6.24 -12.84
N GLN A 94 -0.19 -7.24 -13.48
CA GLN A 94 -1.04 -8.20 -12.78
C GLN A 94 -0.23 -9.03 -11.78
N GLU A 95 0.96 -9.52 -12.17
CA GLU A 95 1.84 -10.26 -11.26
C GLU A 95 2.42 -9.38 -10.15
N TRP A 96 2.76 -8.13 -10.46
CA TRP A 96 3.26 -7.16 -9.49
C TRP A 96 2.23 -6.88 -8.38
N ARG A 97 0.97 -6.66 -8.77
CA ARG A 97 -0.15 -6.27 -7.87
C ARG A 97 -0.96 -7.43 -7.30
N LYS A 98 -0.64 -8.65 -7.70
CA LYS A 98 -1.25 -9.86 -7.14
C LYS A 98 -0.99 -9.88 -5.63
N GLU A 99 -1.91 -10.43 -4.86
CA GLU A 99 -1.72 -10.65 -3.43
C GLU A 99 -0.43 -11.44 -3.15
N GLY A 100 0.41 -10.89 -2.28
CA GLY A 100 1.75 -11.41 -1.99
C GLY A 100 2.78 -11.20 -3.11
N GLY A 101 2.42 -10.44 -4.15
CA GLY A 101 3.28 -10.04 -5.25
C GLY A 101 4.38 -9.09 -4.79
N ALA A 102 5.19 -8.64 -5.74
CA ALA A 102 6.37 -7.84 -5.42
C ALA A 102 6.03 -6.43 -4.89
N GLU A 103 4.84 -5.89 -5.19
CA GLU A 103 4.32 -4.67 -4.55
C GLU A 103 4.10 -4.88 -3.04
N ASP A 104 3.35 -5.92 -2.66
CA ASP A 104 3.09 -6.24 -1.25
C ASP A 104 4.39 -6.55 -0.51
N GLN A 105 5.33 -7.25 -1.15
CA GLN A 105 6.64 -7.53 -0.55
C GLN A 105 7.47 -6.26 -0.31
N ALA A 106 7.43 -5.30 -1.25
CA ALA A 106 8.07 -4.00 -1.07
C ALA A 106 7.43 -3.24 0.09
N ILE A 107 6.11 -3.20 0.17
CA ILE A 107 5.39 -2.53 1.27
C ILE A 107 5.72 -3.19 2.62
N VAL A 108 5.76 -4.53 2.70
CA VAL A 108 6.17 -5.25 3.90
C VAL A 108 7.61 -4.89 4.30
N ALA A 109 8.53 -4.78 3.35
CA ALA A 109 9.92 -4.39 3.63
C ALA A 109 9.99 -2.96 4.19
N ILE A 110 9.28 -2.02 3.57
CA ILE A 110 9.19 -0.62 4.01
C ILE A 110 8.65 -0.52 5.44
N ILE A 111 7.53 -1.19 5.75
CA ILE A 111 6.93 -1.15 7.07
C ILE A 111 7.86 -1.78 8.12
N LYS A 112 8.47 -2.92 7.82
CA LYS A 112 9.42 -3.55 8.74
C LYS A 112 10.64 -2.68 9.02
N GLU A 113 11.21 -2.05 7.99
CA GLU A 113 12.32 -1.13 8.16
C GLU A 113 11.90 0.12 8.95
N GLY A 114 10.70 0.67 8.67
CA GLY A 114 10.13 1.78 9.42
C GLY A 114 9.94 1.46 10.91
N ILE A 115 9.48 0.25 11.25
CA ILE A 115 9.40 -0.23 12.63
C ILE A 115 10.81 -0.39 13.24
N ASP A 116 11.74 -1.00 12.49
CA ASP A 116 13.10 -1.24 12.97
C ASP A 116 13.87 0.06 13.26
N LEU A 117 13.56 1.14 12.55
CA LEU A 117 14.11 2.48 12.75
C LEU A 117 13.30 3.35 13.73
N GLY A 118 12.15 2.86 14.22
CA GLY A 118 11.27 3.58 15.14
C GLY A 118 10.42 4.69 14.50
N LEU A 119 10.35 4.74 13.16
CA LEU A 119 9.47 5.65 12.42
C LEU A 119 8.00 5.23 12.51
N ILE A 120 7.76 3.93 12.69
CA ILE A 120 6.44 3.36 12.97
C ILE A 120 6.49 2.78 14.37
N SER A 121 5.64 3.32 15.25
CA SER A 121 5.55 2.94 16.66
C SER A 121 4.18 2.35 16.98
N PRO A 122 4.06 1.52 18.03
CA PRO A 122 2.73 1.12 18.52
C PRO A 122 1.92 2.36 18.92
N PRO A 123 0.59 2.30 18.86
CA PRO A 123 -0.25 3.42 19.26
C PRO A 123 0.05 3.80 20.72
N GLU A 124 0.12 5.10 21.01
CA GLU A 124 0.26 5.56 22.39
C GLU A 124 -0.97 5.09 23.17
N VAL A 125 -0.71 4.36 24.27
CA VAL A 125 -1.77 3.89 25.15
C VAL A 125 -2.13 5.05 26.07
N GLU A 126 -3.25 5.73 25.81
CA GLU A 126 -3.87 6.63 26.79
C GLU A 126 -4.48 5.84 27.97
#